data_AF-A0A399ZPP4-F1
#
_entry.id   AF-A0A399ZPP4-F1
#
_cell.length_a   1.000
_cell.length_b   1.000
_cell.length_c   1.000
_cell.angle_alpha   90.00
_cell.angle_beta   90.00
_cell.angle_gamma   90.00
#
_symmetry.space_group_name_H-M   'P 1'
#
loop_
_entity.id
_entity.type
_entity.pdbx_description
1 polymer ?
#
loop_
_entity_poly.entity_id
_entity_poly.type
_entity_poly.pdbx_seq_one_letter_code
_entity_poly.pdbx_strand_id
1 'polypeptide(L)'
;MKKYDPRLWIGALLVFGGVLVLLENLNVISDVSGIFWGAIWGLVGLFFLFMLLRNRSNWWAAFPAFTLLGLAASAFLPNALEAFSGLVFFVGICIAFLWVYFTDVQSHWWAIIPAGVLLTLGAIDALEETTGVDSGNFLFLGLGLTFILVAILPGGKNRSWAFIPGLVLLVFGAFLTAGVVGWMQYIWPAALILVGGYFVLKFFRNPA
;
A
#
# COMPACT_ATOMS: atom_id res chain seq x y z
N MET A 1 -6.37 4.58 42.09
CA MET A 1 -6.06 4.12 40.72
C MET A 1 -6.76 2.78 40.52
N LYS A 2 -7.80 2.69 39.68
CA LYS A 2 -8.53 1.44 39.44
C LYS A 2 -7.55 0.46 38.77
N LYS A 3 -7.27 -0.68 39.42
CA LYS A 3 -6.43 -1.73 38.84
C LYS A 3 -7.13 -2.25 37.59
N TYR A 4 -6.43 -2.23 36.46
CA TYR A 4 -6.89 -2.87 35.22
C TYR A 4 -6.98 -4.37 35.47
N ASP A 5 -8.18 -4.95 35.31
CA ASP A 5 -8.37 -6.41 35.37
C ASP A 5 -8.42 -6.95 33.94
N PRO A 6 -7.39 -7.68 33.47
CA PRO A 6 -7.35 -8.26 32.13
C PRO A 6 -8.53 -9.18 31.84
N ARG A 7 -9.12 -9.79 32.88
CA ARG A 7 -10.25 -10.71 32.75
C ARG A 7 -11.49 -10.04 32.20
N LEU A 8 -11.70 -8.76 32.54
CA LEU A 8 -12.85 -7.99 32.03
C LEU A 8 -12.74 -7.79 30.52
N TRP A 9 -11.55 -7.45 30.02
CA TRP A 9 -11.32 -7.24 28.59
C TRP A 9 -11.40 -8.52 27.78
N ILE A 10 -10.76 -9.60 28.28
CA ILE A 10 -10.83 -10.92 27.66
C ILE A 10 -12.29 -11.41 27.65
N GLY A 11 -13.01 -11.26 28.78
CA GLY A 11 -14.42 -11.62 28.89
C GLY A 11 -15.30 -10.83 27.92
N ALA A 12 -15.12 -9.52 27.83
CA ALA A 12 -15.86 -8.68 26.89
C ALA A 12 -15.59 -9.06 25.42
N LEU A 13 -14.33 -9.33 25.08
CA LEU A 13 -13.93 -9.75 23.73
C LEU A 13 -14.55 -11.11 23.35
N LEU A 14 -14.55 -12.07 24.28
CA LEU A 14 -15.18 -13.38 24.10
C LEU A 14 -16.70 -13.29 23.96
N VAL A 15 -17.35 -12.46 24.78
CA VAL A 15 -18.81 -12.22 24.67
C VAL A 15 -19.13 -11.58 23.31
N PHE A 16 -18.36 -10.58 22.90
CA PHE A 16 -18.55 -9.93 21.60
C PHE A 16 -18.38 -10.92 20.43
N GLY A 17 -17.30 -11.69 20.41
CA GLY A 17 -17.07 -12.72 19.39
C GLY A 17 -18.15 -13.81 19.40
N GLY A 18 -18.57 -14.28 20.58
CA GLY A 18 -19.62 -15.28 20.71
C GLY A 18 -20.99 -14.81 20.22
N VAL A 19 -21.35 -13.54 20.46
CA VAL A 19 -22.56 -12.93 19.91
C VAL A 19 -22.52 -12.89 18.39
N LEU A 20 -21.39 -12.50 17.79
CA LEU A 20 -21.25 -12.46 16.34
C LEU A 20 -21.40 -13.85 15.72
N VAL A 21 -20.73 -14.88 16.27
CA VAL A 21 -20.85 -16.28 15.80
C VAL A 21 -22.29 -16.78 15.93
N LEU A 22 -23.02 -16.39 16.99
CA LEU A 22 -24.44 -16.73 17.12
C LEU A 22 -25.28 -16.08 16.02
N LEU A 23 -25.04 -14.81 15.70
CA LEU A 23 -25.77 -14.10 14.64
C LEU A 23 -25.51 -14.71 13.25
N GLU A 24 -24.30 -15.20 12.98
CA GLU A 24 -23.97 -15.91 11.75
C GLU A 24 -24.67 -17.26 11.65
N ASN A 25 -24.70 -18.05 12.73
CA ASN A 25 -25.45 -19.30 12.77
C ASN A 25 -26.97 -19.09 12.57
N LEU A 26 -27.49 -17.92 12.93
CA LEU A 26 -28.88 -17.51 12.70
C LEU A 26 -29.11 -16.93 11.28
N ASN A 27 -28.10 -16.91 10.41
CA ASN A 27 -28.10 -16.29 9.08
C ASN A 27 -28.49 -14.79 9.09
N VAL A 28 -28.20 -14.07 10.18
CA VAL A 28 -28.46 -12.62 10.28
C VAL A 28 -27.34 -11.81 9.66
N ILE A 29 -26.09 -12.26 9.86
CA ILE A 29 -24.88 -11.64 9.30
C ILE A 29 -24.03 -12.69 8.61
N SER A 30 -23.25 -12.26 7.63
CA SER A 30 -22.20 -13.04 6.98
C SER A 30 -20.84 -12.41 7.31
N ASP A 31 -19.77 -13.22 7.30
CA ASP A 31 -18.39 -12.81 7.58
C ASP A 31 -18.13 -12.27 9.00
N VAL A 32 -18.36 -13.12 10.00
CA VAL A 32 -18.07 -12.78 11.41
C VAL A 32 -16.60 -12.46 11.64
N SER A 33 -15.70 -13.17 10.96
CA SER A 33 -14.26 -12.98 11.10
C SER A 33 -13.86 -11.55 10.69
N GLY A 34 -14.32 -11.11 9.51
CA GLY A 34 -14.09 -9.76 9.02
C GLY A 34 -14.66 -8.70 9.96
N ILE A 35 -15.92 -8.87 10.42
CA ILE A 35 -16.57 -7.93 11.35
C ILE A 35 -15.82 -7.84 12.68
N PHE A 36 -15.43 -8.99 13.25
CA PHE A 36 -14.76 -9.05 14.54
C PHE A 36 -13.39 -8.37 14.49
N TRP A 37 -12.55 -8.74 13.52
CA TRP A 37 -11.22 -8.15 13.37
C TRP A 37 -11.30 -6.69 12.91
N GLY A 38 -12.22 -6.34 12.01
CA GLY A 38 -12.49 -4.98 11.59
C GLY A 38 -12.86 -4.07 12.76
N ALA A 39 -13.68 -4.56 13.70
CA ALA A 39 -14.04 -3.82 14.90
C ALA A 39 -12.82 -3.61 15.83
N ILE A 40 -11.99 -4.64 16.02
CA ILE A 40 -10.76 -4.52 16.83
C ILE A 40 -9.80 -3.52 16.21
N TRP A 41 -9.50 -3.64 14.91
CA TRP A 41 -8.63 -2.69 14.21
C TRP A 41 -9.20 -1.27 14.24
N GLY A 42 -10.52 -1.12 14.10
CA GLY A 42 -11.20 0.16 14.20
C GLY A 42 -11.00 0.81 15.57
N LEU A 43 -11.20 0.06 16.66
CA LEU A 43 -11.01 0.58 18.02
C LEU A 43 -9.56 0.97 18.30
N VAL A 44 -8.59 0.14 17.90
CA VAL A 44 -7.17 0.44 18.09
C VAL A 44 -6.74 1.63 17.21
N GLY A 45 -7.20 1.68 15.96
CA GLY A 45 -6.97 2.79 15.04
C GLY A 45 -7.55 4.11 15.56
N LEU A 46 -8.76 4.09 16.11
CA LEU A 46 -9.39 5.25 16.76
C LEU A 46 -8.61 5.74 17.99
N PHE A 47 -8.01 4.83 18.77
CA PHE A 47 -7.14 5.20 19.87
C PHE A 47 -5.91 5.99 19.41
N PHE A 48 -5.22 5.52 18.36
CA PHE A 48 -4.08 6.25 17.78
C PHE A 48 -4.51 7.55 17.12
N LEU A 49 -5.66 7.57 16.43
CA LEU A 49 -6.21 8.79 15.85
C LEU A 49 -6.53 9.82 16.95
N PHE A 50 -7.11 9.40 18.07
CA PHE A 50 -7.35 10.27 19.22
C PHE A 50 -6.04 10.81 19.80
N MET A 51 -5.01 9.97 19.94
CA MET A 51 -3.67 10.39 20.39
C MET A 51 -3.05 11.44 19.46
N LEU A 52 -3.19 11.24 18.14
CA LEU A 52 -2.70 12.13 17.10
C LEU A 52 -3.43 13.49 17.11
N LEU A 53 -4.76 13.47 17.26
CA LEU A 53 -5.58 14.68 17.30
C LEU A 53 -5.35 15.49 18.58
N ARG A 54 -5.09 14.81 19.71
CA ARG A 54 -4.86 15.46 21.01
C ARG A 54 -3.51 16.13 21.11
N ASN A 55 -2.48 15.57 20.48
CA ASN A 55 -1.16 16.20 20.41
C ASN A 55 -0.56 15.98 19.02
N ARG A 56 -0.60 17.04 18.19
CA ARG A 56 -0.07 17.03 16.82
C ARG A 56 1.45 16.81 16.75
N SER A 57 2.17 16.95 17.87
CA SER A 57 3.58 16.55 17.97
C SER A 57 3.79 15.04 17.79
N ASN A 58 2.76 14.21 18.08
CA ASN A 58 2.79 12.76 17.88
C ASN A 58 2.48 12.36 16.43
N TRP A 59 3.08 13.03 15.45
CA TRP A 59 2.82 12.80 14.01
C TRP A 59 3.00 11.34 13.59
N TRP A 60 3.91 10.61 14.26
CA TRP A 60 4.15 9.18 14.02
C TRP A 60 2.89 8.32 14.24
N ALA A 61 1.96 8.76 15.10
CA ALA A 61 0.73 8.04 15.38
C ALA A 61 -0.22 7.99 14.17
N ALA A 62 0.01 8.81 13.14
CA ALA A 62 -0.70 8.74 11.88
C ALA A 62 -0.54 7.37 11.20
N PHE A 63 0.65 6.76 11.24
CA PHE A 63 0.90 5.46 10.64
C PHE A 63 0.00 4.36 11.21
N PRO A 64 0.04 4.05 12.52
CA PRO A 64 -0.85 3.03 13.08
C PRO A 64 -2.31 3.46 13.02
N ALA A 65 -2.64 4.75 13.22
CA ALA A 65 -4.02 5.22 13.16
C ALA A 65 -4.68 4.91 11.80
N PHE A 66 -4.15 5.46 10.72
CA PHE A 66 -4.79 5.35 9.42
C PHE A 66 -4.58 3.98 8.75
N THR A 67 -3.51 3.24 9.10
CA THR A 67 -3.36 1.84 8.64
C THR A 67 -4.43 0.95 9.25
N LEU A 68 -4.62 1.02 10.57
CA LEU A 68 -5.63 0.21 11.27
C LEU A 68 -7.06 0.64 10.91
N LEU A 69 -7.30 1.94 10.73
CA LEU A 69 -8.58 2.43 10.22
C LEU A 69 -8.81 2.03 8.77
N GLY A 70 -7.76 1.96 7.94
CA GLY A 70 -7.83 1.43 6.59
C GLY A 70 -8.23 -0.06 6.57
N LEU A 71 -7.63 -0.87 7.44
CA LEU A 71 -8.01 -2.28 7.63
C LEU A 71 -9.44 -2.46 8.16
N ALA A 72 -9.84 -1.61 9.12
CA ALA A 72 -11.21 -1.61 9.63
C ALA A 72 -12.20 -1.25 8.53
N ALA A 73 -11.91 -0.19 7.77
CA ALA A 73 -12.74 0.24 6.67
C ALA A 73 -12.83 -0.83 5.59
N SER A 74 -11.71 -1.49 5.22
CA SER A 74 -11.69 -2.56 4.23
C SER A 74 -12.54 -3.77 4.64
N ALA A 75 -12.55 -4.11 5.93
CA ALA A 75 -13.35 -5.21 6.49
C ALA A 75 -14.86 -4.91 6.54
N PHE A 76 -15.27 -3.64 6.50
CA PHE A 76 -16.68 -3.24 6.56
C PHE A 76 -17.26 -2.84 5.20
N LEU A 77 -16.56 -3.09 4.08
CA LEU A 77 -17.16 -2.85 2.77
C LEU A 77 -18.31 -3.83 2.51
N PRO A 78 -19.38 -3.37 1.84
CA PRO A 78 -20.41 -4.27 1.35
C PRO A 78 -19.83 -5.17 0.25
N ASN A 79 -20.39 -6.37 0.09
CA ASN A 79 -19.97 -7.35 -0.92
C ASN A 79 -19.89 -6.76 -2.35
N ALA A 80 -20.77 -5.81 -2.69
CA ALA A 80 -20.75 -5.13 -3.99
C ALA A 80 -19.48 -4.32 -4.27
N LEU A 81 -18.69 -4.01 -3.23
CA LEU A 81 -17.45 -3.25 -3.29
C LEU A 81 -16.25 -4.05 -2.79
N GLU A 82 -16.38 -5.36 -2.59
CA GLU A 82 -15.30 -6.22 -2.10
C GLU A 82 -14.03 -6.10 -2.96
N ALA A 83 -14.21 -5.91 -4.27
CA ALA A 83 -13.15 -5.66 -5.24
C ALA A 83 -12.29 -4.40 -4.97
N PHE A 84 -12.76 -3.48 -4.11
CA PHE A 84 -12.05 -2.26 -3.74
C PHE A 84 -11.46 -2.33 -2.32
N SER A 85 -11.53 -3.48 -1.65
CA SER A 85 -11.07 -3.65 -0.28
C SER A 85 -9.57 -3.33 -0.12
N GLY A 86 -8.73 -3.80 -1.04
CA GLY A 86 -7.30 -3.47 -1.07
C GLY A 86 -7.05 -1.99 -1.34
N LEU A 87 -7.75 -1.38 -2.30
CA LEU A 87 -7.69 0.08 -2.54
C LEU A 87 -8.01 0.88 -1.27
N VAL A 88 -9.08 0.54 -0.54
CA VAL A 88 -9.46 1.24 0.69
C VAL A 88 -8.36 1.13 1.75
N PHE A 89 -7.78 -0.06 1.91
CA PHE A 89 -6.65 -0.27 2.81
C PHE A 89 -5.43 0.60 2.42
N PHE A 90 -5.03 0.58 1.16
CA PHE A 90 -3.91 1.38 0.66
C PHE A 90 -4.16 2.89 0.77
N VAL A 91 -5.40 3.34 0.55
CA VAL A 91 -5.81 4.74 0.75
C VAL A 91 -5.68 5.13 2.22
N GLY A 92 -6.03 4.25 3.16
CA GLY A 92 -5.78 4.48 4.59
C GLY A 92 -4.31 4.79 4.87
N ILE A 93 -3.40 3.96 4.37
CA ILE A 93 -1.96 4.20 4.55
C ILE A 93 -1.49 5.46 3.80
N CYS A 94 -2.01 5.73 2.60
CA CYS A 94 -1.75 6.96 1.85
C CYS A 94 -2.10 8.20 2.68
N ILE A 95 -3.27 8.22 3.34
CA ILE A 95 -3.68 9.31 4.23
C ILE A 95 -2.69 9.47 5.40
N ALA A 96 -2.12 8.38 5.92
CA ALA A 96 -1.09 8.45 6.96
C ALA A 96 0.13 9.26 6.51
N PHE A 97 0.66 8.95 5.32
CA PHE A 97 1.81 9.66 4.78
C PHE A 97 1.48 11.10 4.40
N LEU A 98 0.29 11.35 3.83
CA LEU A 98 -0.17 12.71 3.55
C LEU A 98 -0.29 13.54 4.83
N TRP A 99 -0.77 12.95 5.93
CA TRP A 99 -0.81 13.62 7.22
C TRP A 99 0.59 14.03 7.70
N VAL A 100 1.56 13.14 7.60
CA VAL A 100 2.96 13.42 7.98
C VAL A 100 3.54 14.53 7.11
N TYR A 101 3.28 14.49 5.80
CA TYR A 101 3.67 15.54 4.85
C TYR A 101 3.11 16.90 5.26
N PHE A 102 1.82 17.00 5.58
CA PHE A 102 1.20 18.27 5.97
C PHE A 102 1.62 18.78 7.35
N THR A 103 2.22 17.94 8.19
CA THR A 103 2.74 18.36 9.50
C THR A 103 3.98 19.25 9.36
N ASP A 104 4.86 18.93 8.40
CA ASP A 104 5.99 19.79 8.02
C ASP A 104 6.36 19.52 6.56
N VAL A 105 5.82 20.35 5.67
CA VAL A 105 5.97 20.19 4.21
C VAL A 105 7.42 20.30 3.75
N GLN A 106 8.27 21.04 4.49
CA GLN A 106 9.66 21.24 4.09
C GLN A 106 10.55 20.08 4.56
N SER A 107 10.31 19.56 5.76
CA SER A 107 11.10 18.45 6.32
C SER A 107 10.59 17.08 5.87
N HIS A 108 9.28 16.91 5.67
CA HIS A 108 8.62 15.64 5.38
C HIS A 108 8.18 15.46 3.92
N TRP A 109 8.83 16.15 2.99
CA TRP A 109 8.56 16.00 1.54
C TRP A 109 8.65 14.55 1.05
N TRP A 110 9.50 13.74 1.69
CA TRP A 110 9.69 12.33 1.34
C TRP A 110 8.40 11.51 1.46
N ALA A 111 7.45 11.93 2.30
CA ALA A 111 6.20 11.21 2.54
C ALA A 111 5.27 11.20 1.31
N ILE A 112 5.45 12.11 0.36
CA ILE A 112 4.74 12.08 -0.94
C ILE A 112 5.07 10.80 -1.70
N ILE A 113 6.31 10.28 -1.61
CA ILE A 113 6.74 9.10 -2.36
C ILE A 113 5.96 7.86 -1.92
N PRO A 114 5.97 7.45 -0.63
CA PRO A 114 5.15 6.33 -0.18
C PRO A 114 3.66 6.56 -0.41
N ALA A 115 3.13 7.78 -0.20
CA ALA A 115 1.72 8.08 -0.43
C ALA A 115 1.32 7.79 -1.89
N GLY A 116 2.10 8.27 -2.86
CA GLY A 116 1.85 8.05 -4.28
C GLY A 116 2.03 6.59 -4.72
N VAL A 117 3.04 5.89 -4.17
CA VAL A 117 3.26 4.45 -4.42
C VAL A 117 2.05 3.65 -3.94
N LEU A 118 1.61 3.86 -2.71
CA LEU A 118 0.48 3.13 -2.12
C LEU A 118 -0.83 3.42 -2.85
N LEU A 119 -1.06 4.69 -3.24
CA LEU A 119 -2.22 5.05 -4.06
C LEU A 119 -2.20 4.32 -5.41
N THR A 120 -1.02 4.23 -6.05
CA THR A 120 -0.85 3.53 -7.33
C THR A 120 -1.10 2.04 -7.16
N LEU A 121 -0.55 1.41 -6.11
CA LEU A 121 -0.76 0.00 -5.83
C LEU A 121 -2.23 -0.31 -5.57
N GLY A 122 -2.92 0.51 -4.77
CA GLY A 122 -4.36 0.35 -4.54
C GLY A 122 -5.20 0.52 -5.80
N ALA A 123 -4.80 1.45 -6.69
CA ALA A 123 -5.50 1.63 -7.97
C ALA A 123 -5.29 0.44 -8.92
N ILE A 124 -4.08 -0.13 -8.95
CA ILE A 124 -3.76 -1.34 -9.73
C ILE A 124 -4.56 -2.53 -9.19
N ASP A 125 -4.52 -2.75 -7.87
CA ASP A 125 -5.26 -3.81 -7.19
C ASP A 125 -6.76 -3.76 -7.50
N ALA A 126 -7.39 -2.59 -7.37
CA ALA A 126 -8.80 -2.42 -7.74
C ALA A 126 -9.07 -2.63 -9.23
N LEU A 127 -8.14 -2.24 -10.12
CA LEU A 127 -8.30 -2.45 -11.55
C LEU A 127 -8.20 -3.94 -11.91
N GLU A 128 -7.26 -4.66 -11.31
CA GLU A 128 -7.08 -6.10 -11.49
C GLU A 128 -8.30 -6.87 -11.00
N GLU A 129 -8.79 -6.56 -9.81
CA GLU A 129 -9.93 -7.27 -9.22
C GLU A 129 -11.25 -6.97 -9.96
N THR A 130 -11.39 -5.79 -10.57
CA THR A 130 -12.59 -5.44 -11.34
C THR A 130 -12.57 -5.88 -12.81
N THR A 131 -11.39 -5.99 -13.42
CA THR A 131 -11.26 -6.32 -14.86
C THR A 131 -10.73 -7.73 -15.12
N GLY A 132 -10.08 -8.36 -14.14
CA GLY A 132 -9.38 -9.63 -14.27
C GLY A 132 -8.09 -9.55 -15.11
N VAL A 133 -7.63 -8.34 -15.46
CA VAL A 133 -6.45 -8.13 -16.31
C VAL A 133 -5.28 -7.62 -15.47
N ASP A 134 -4.15 -8.31 -15.55
CA ASP A 134 -2.88 -7.88 -14.94
C ASP A 134 -2.55 -6.44 -15.37
N SER A 135 -2.47 -5.56 -14.37
CA SER A 135 -2.31 -4.12 -14.51
C SER A 135 -1.02 -3.64 -13.83
N GLY A 136 -0.11 -4.56 -13.48
CA GLY A 136 1.18 -4.23 -12.88
C GLY A 136 2.06 -3.33 -13.76
N ASN A 137 1.82 -3.31 -15.07
CA ASN A 137 2.47 -2.40 -16.02
C ASN A 137 2.20 -0.90 -15.74
N PHE A 138 1.09 -0.56 -15.08
CA PHE A 138 0.77 0.83 -14.69
C PHE A 138 1.61 1.34 -13.50
N LEU A 139 2.32 0.45 -12.79
CA LEU A 139 3.10 0.82 -11.60
C LEU A 139 4.12 1.92 -11.92
N PHE A 140 4.87 1.77 -13.01
CA PHE A 140 5.90 2.74 -13.40
C PHE A 140 5.31 4.09 -13.80
N LEU A 141 4.10 4.12 -14.36
CA LEU A 141 3.40 5.36 -14.65
C LEU A 141 3.02 6.09 -13.35
N GLY A 142 2.43 5.39 -12.38
CA GLY A 142 2.07 5.99 -11.09
C GLY A 142 3.29 6.45 -10.28
N LEU A 143 4.39 5.68 -10.28
CA LEU A 143 5.67 6.10 -9.71
C LEU A 143 6.21 7.34 -10.41
N GLY A 144 6.18 7.37 -11.74
CA GLY A 144 6.61 8.52 -12.53
C GLY A 144 5.85 9.79 -12.16
N LEU A 145 4.53 9.73 -12.09
CA LEU A 145 3.68 10.84 -11.62
C LEU A 145 4.03 11.27 -10.18
N THR A 146 4.30 10.30 -9.30
CA THR A 146 4.69 10.58 -7.91
C THR A 146 6.00 11.37 -7.84
N PHE A 147 7.02 11.01 -8.63
CA PHE A 147 8.27 11.75 -8.67
C PHE A 147 8.12 13.15 -9.29
N ILE A 148 7.26 13.30 -10.31
CA ILE A 148 6.92 14.63 -10.83
C ILE A 148 6.24 15.49 -9.75
N LEU A 149 5.32 14.91 -8.96
CA LEU A 149 4.70 15.60 -7.82
C LEU A 149 5.75 16.07 -6.79
N VAL A 150 6.73 15.22 -6.46
CA VAL A 150 7.83 15.59 -5.54
C VAL A 150 8.63 16.79 -6.06
N ALA A 151 8.83 16.88 -7.37
CA ALA A 151 9.60 17.95 -8.01
C ALA A 151 8.86 19.30 -8.06
N ILE A 152 7.51 19.29 -8.10
CA ILE A 152 6.70 20.51 -8.21
C ILE A 152 6.10 21.01 -6.89
N LEU A 153 5.88 20.13 -5.92
CA LEU A 153 5.31 20.49 -4.62
C LEU A 153 6.24 21.43 -3.83
N PRO A 154 5.72 22.20 -2.84
CA PRO A 154 6.49 23.24 -2.14
C PRO A 154 7.87 22.76 -1.69
N GLY A 155 8.92 23.54 -1.98
CA GLY A 155 10.33 23.14 -1.83
C GLY A 155 10.92 22.41 -3.04
N GLY A 156 10.16 22.29 -4.13
CA GLY A 156 10.53 21.63 -5.39
C GLY A 156 11.78 22.20 -6.08
N LYS A 157 12.12 23.48 -5.86
CA LYS A 157 13.37 24.08 -6.38
C LYS A 157 14.62 23.32 -5.93
N ASN A 158 14.62 22.77 -4.72
CA ASN A 158 15.73 21.96 -4.19
C ASN A 158 15.60 20.46 -4.54
N ARG A 159 14.52 20.08 -5.24
CA ARG A 159 14.16 18.69 -5.57
C ARG A 159 13.99 18.48 -7.09
N SER A 160 14.61 19.33 -7.90
CA SER A 160 14.61 19.21 -9.35
C SER A 160 15.20 17.88 -9.84
N TRP A 161 16.02 17.22 -9.01
CA TRP A 161 16.52 15.87 -9.26
C TRP A 161 15.40 14.87 -9.53
N ALA A 162 14.20 15.06 -8.98
CA ALA A 162 13.06 14.14 -9.12
C ALA A 162 12.40 14.18 -10.51
N PHE A 163 12.66 15.22 -11.33
CA PHE A 163 12.19 15.23 -12.72
C PHE A 163 12.81 14.14 -13.57
N ILE A 164 14.10 13.83 -13.34
CA ILE A 164 14.83 12.81 -14.11
C ILE A 164 14.21 11.41 -13.90
N PRO A 165 14.12 10.87 -12.66
CA PRO A 165 13.48 9.58 -12.45
C PRO A 165 11.99 9.64 -12.82
N GLY A 166 11.28 10.73 -12.54
CA GLY A 166 9.87 10.87 -12.92
C GLY A 166 9.65 10.73 -14.42
N LEU A 167 10.42 11.43 -15.24
CA LEU A 167 10.34 11.36 -16.69
C LEU A 167 10.75 9.98 -17.22
N VAL A 168 11.85 9.41 -16.72
CA VAL A 168 12.31 8.07 -17.11
C VAL A 168 11.25 7.01 -16.81
N LEU A 169 10.65 7.05 -15.62
CA LEU A 169 9.59 6.13 -15.22
C LEU A 169 8.31 6.29 -16.04
N LEU A 170 7.92 7.53 -16.38
CA LEU A 170 6.78 7.78 -17.25
C LEU A 170 7.00 7.24 -18.66
N VAL A 171 8.17 7.52 -19.25
CA VAL A 171 8.54 7.01 -20.58
C VAL A 171 8.57 5.48 -20.55
N PHE A 172 9.25 4.90 -19.57
CA PHE A 172 9.36 3.45 -19.43
C PHE A 172 7.99 2.78 -19.21
N GLY A 173 7.17 3.32 -18.31
CA GLY A 173 5.81 2.85 -18.07
C GLY A 173 4.93 2.96 -19.32
N ALA A 174 5.05 4.03 -20.10
CA ALA A 174 4.31 4.18 -21.36
C ALA A 174 4.72 3.14 -22.40
N PHE A 175 6.02 2.78 -22.47
CA PHE A 175 6.47 1.67 -23.32
C PHE A 175 5.88 0.33 -22.89
N LEU A 176 5.88 0.04 -21.57
CA LEU A 176 5.30 -1.18 -21.01
C LEU A 176 3.80 -1.30 -21.32
N THR A 177 3.03 -0.25 -21.09
CA THR A 177 1.58 -0.28 -21.32
C THR A 177 1.20 -0.31 -22.81
N ALA A 178 2.01 0.29 -23.68
CA ALA A 178 1.79 0.27 -25.13
C ALA A 178 2.09 -1.10 -25.78
N GLY A 179 2.54 -2.10 -25.03
CA GLY A 179 2.82 -3.45 -25.56
C GLY A 179 4.00 -3.50 -26.53
N VAL A 180 4.79 -2.42 -26.62
CA VAL A 180 5.97 -2.28 -27.52
C VAL A 180 7.13 -3.16 -27.02
N VAL A 181 6.94 -3.90 -25.95
CA VAL A 181 7.95 -4.59 -25.14
C VAL A 181 8.13 -6.06 -25.55
N GLY A 182 7.48 -6.48 -26.65
CA GLY A 182 7.63 -7.81 -27.21
C GLY A 182 9.08 -8.21 -27.57
N TRP A 183 10.04 -7.28 -27.57
CA TRP A 183 11.48 -7.59 -27.73
C TRP A 183 12.23 -7.70 -26.40
N MET A 184 11.74 -7.10 -25.32
CA MET A 184 12.36 -7.13 -24.00
C MET A 184 12.34 -8.55 -23.40
N GLN A 185 11.32 -9.34 -23.75
CA GLN A 185 11.25 -10.77 -23.43
C GLN A 185 12.41 -11.59 -24.04
N TYR A 186 13.10 -11.07 -25.06
CA TYR A 186 14.27 -11.72 -25.65
C TYR A 186 15.60 -11.22 -25.07
N ILE A 187 15.63 -10.04 -24.43
CA ILE A 187 16.86 -9.48 -23.85
C ILE A 187 17.39 -10.38 -22.74
N TRP A 188 16.51 -10.82 -21.82
CA TRP A 188 16.93 -11.65 -20.69
C TRP A 188 17.44 -13.03 -21.13
N PRO A 189 16.72 -13.78 -22.00
CA PRO A 189 17.26 -14.99 -22.62
C PRO A 189 18.58 -14.75 -23.37
N ALA A 190 18.69 -13.69 -24.17
CA ALA A 190 19.92 -13.39 -24.92
C ALA A 190 21.10 -13.11 -23.98
N ALA A 191 20.90 -12.33 -22.92
CA ALA A 191 21.93 -12.06 -21.92
C ALA A 191 22.36 -13.36 -21.21
N LEU A 192 21.42 -14.22 -20.82
CA LEU A 192 21.71 -15.52 -20.23
C LEU A 192 22.49 -16.43 -21.19
N ILE A 193 22.12 -16.46 -22.48
CA ILE A 193 22.85 -17.22 -23.51
C ILE A 193 24.28 -16.69 -23.67
N LEU A 194 24.47 -15.37 -23.73
CA LEU A 194 25.79 -14.75 -23.89
C LEU A 194 26.67 -14.99 -22.67
N VAL A 195 26.13 -14.81 -21.46
CA VAL A 195 26.85 -15.04 -20.20
C VAL A 195 27.16 -16.53 -20.02
N GLY A 196 26.20 -17.41 -20.27
CA GLY A 196 26.41 -18.86 -20.23
C GLY A 196 27.44 -19.32 -21.25
N GLY A 197 27.36 -18.83 -22.49
CA GLY A 197 28.34 -19.09 -23.54
C GLY A 197 29.74 -18.62 -23.16
N TYR A 198 29.87 -17.45 -22.54
CA TYR A 198 31.15 -16.95 -22.01
C TYR A 198 31.75 -17.91 -20.97
N PHE A 199 30.95 -18.41 -20.02
CA PHE A 199 31.44 -19.37 -19.01
C PHE A 199 31.88 -20.71 -19.62
N VAL A 200 31.11 -21.23 -20.58
CA VAL A 200 31.46 -22.46 -21.31
C VAL A 200 32.78 -22.29 -22.08
N LEU A 201 32.91 -21.18 -22.81
CA LEU A 201 34.15 -20.87 -23.55
C LEU A 201 35.34 -20.68 -22.61
N LYS A 202 35.12 -20.09 -21.43
CA LYS A 202 36.17 -19.92 -20.41
C LYS A 202 36.62 -21.25 -19.81
N PHE A 203 35.70 -22.19 -19.57
CA PHE A 203 36.00 -23.54 -19.09
C PHE A 203 36.93 -24.29 -20.05
N PHE A 204 36.63 -24.27 -21.35
CA PHE A 204 37.48 -24.94 -22.35
C PHE A 204 38.82 -24.23 -22.61
N ARG A 205 38.96 -22.94 -22.27
CA ARG A 205 40.21 -22.18 -22.43
C ARG A 205 41.16 -22.27 -21.23
N ASN A 206 40.64 -22.59 -20.04
CA ASN A 206 41.43 -22.94 -18.86
C ASN A 206 41.07 -24.37 -18.40
N PRO A 207 41.47 -25.41 -19.15
CA PRO A 207 41.43 -26.76 -18.60
C PRO A 207 42.37 -26.79 -17.39
N ALA A 208 41.84 -27.17 -16.23
CA ALA A 208 42.63 -27.41 -15.03
C ALA A 208 43.68 -28.51 -15.26
#